data_AF-A0A8T0SFJ2-F1
#
_entry.id   AF-A0A8T0SFJ2-F1
#
_cell.length_a   1.000
_cell.length_b   1.000
_cell.length_c   1.000
_cell.angle_alpha   90.00
_cell.angle_beta   90.00
_cell.angle_gamma   90.00
#
_symmetry.space_group_name_H-M   'P 1'
#
loop_
_entity.id
_entity.type
_entity.pdbx_description
1 polymer ?
#
loop_
_entity_poly.entity_id
_entity_poly.type
_entity_poly.pdbx_seq_one_letter_code
_entity_poly.pdbx_strand_id
1 'polypeptide(L)'
;MGELDEKPFQNACKRKYGNIDYQTKAAELVSSWQDELKNPSWHPFLVVQVNGEHKEVLDDDDAKLKLLRFEYGDDVCNAVKTALMEINIYNPSERDLVPEFWNFRKGRKATIKEVLYLLGHMEMTTKRRRG
;
A
#
# COMPACT_ATOMS: atom_id res chain seq x y z
N MET A 1 1.67 5.57 1.67
CA MET A 1 1.04 4.59 0.74
C MET A 1 1.47 3.19 1.11
N GLY A 2 0.54 2.23 1.11
CA GLY A 2 0.83 0.82 1.31
C GLY A 2 0.86 0.34 2.78
N GLU A 3 0.51 1.21 3.73
CA GLU A 3 0.32 0.83 5.13
C GLU A 3 -1.13 0.39 5.34
N LEU A 4 -1.35 -0.66 6.13
CA LEU A 4 -2.68 -1.16 6.43
C LEU A 4 -3.42 -0.23 7.39
N ASP A 5 -4.67 0.11 7.06
CA ASP A 5 -5.58 0.68 8.04
C ASP A 5 -5.88 -0.37 9.11
N GLU A 6 -5.46 -0.13 10.35
CA GLU A 6 -5.63 -1.06 11.46
C GLU A 6 -7.10 -1.17 11.92
N LYS A 7 -7.93 -0.16 11.68
CA LYS A 7 -9.28 -0.07 12.25
C LYS A 7 -10.19 -1.24 11.79
N PRO A 8 -10.22 -1.64 10.51
CA PRO A 8 -10.89 -2.86 10.07
C PRO A 8 -10.44 -4.12 10.83
N PHE A 9 -9.13 -4.26 11.08
CA PHE A 9 -8.55 -5.41 11.78
C PHE A 9 -8.98 -5.43 13.25
N GLN A 10 -8.91 -4.28 13.92
CA GLN A 10 -9.39 -4.14 15.30
C GLN A 10 -10.88 -4.49 15.41
N ASN A 11 -11.72 -4.01 14.47
CA ASN A 11 -13.15 -4.32 14.45
C ASN A 11 -13.42 -5.81 14.19
N ALA A 12 -12.70 -6.44 13.26
CA ALA A 12 -12.83 -7.86 12.97
C ALA A 12 -12.37 -8.73 14.16
N CYS A 13 -11.20 -8.44 14.74
CA CYS A 13 -10.70 -9.16 15.91
C CYS A 13 -11.60 -8.97 17.13
N LYS A 14 -12.17 -7.77 17.33
CA LYS A 14 -13.14 -7.55 18.42
C LYS A 14 -14.40 -8.39 18.26
N ARG A 15 -14.90 -8.56 17.02
CA ARG A 15 -16.03 -9.44 16.72
C ARG A 15 -15.69 -10.92 16.94
N LYS A 16 -14.48 -11.34 16.56
CA LYS A 16 -14.04 -12.75 16.60
C LYS A 16 -13.60 -13.23 17.99
N TYR A 17 -12.90 -12.39 18.74
CA TYR A 17 -12.25 -12.75 20.01
C TYR A 17 -12.88 -12.06 21.24
N GLY A 18 -13.83 -11.15 21.04
CA GLY A 18 -14.45 -10.39 22.12
C GLY A 18 -13.59 -9.24 22.63
N ASN A 19 -13.86 -8.73 23.83
CA ASN A 19 -13.17 -7.55 24.39
C ASN A 19 -11.80 -7.87 25.02
N ILE A 20 -11.39 -9.14 25.09
CA ILE A 20 -10.13 -9.56 25.70
C ILE A 20 -9.13 -9.80 24.57
N ASP A 21 -7.95 -9.18 24.66
CA ASP A 21 -6.80 -9.34 23.75
C ASP A 21 -7.03 -9.05 22.25
N TYR A 22 -8.20 -8.52 21.85
CA TYR A 22 -8.48 -8.25 20.44
C TYR A 22 -7.51 -7.24 19.81
N GLN A 23 -6.97 -6.31 20.61
CA GLN A 23 -5.99 -5.33 20.15
C GLN A 23 -4.67 -6.01 19.80
N THR A 24 -4.17 -6.88 20.68
CA THR A 24 -2.97 -7.69 20.44
C THR A 24 -3.14 -8.57 19.22
N LYS A 25 -4.29 -9.26 19.10
CA LYS A 25 -4.60 -10.11 17.94
C LYS A 25 -4.72 -9.30 16.64
N ALA A 26 -5.29 -8.11 16.69
CA ALA A 26 -5.34 -7.21 15.54
C ALA A 26 -3.94 -6.75 15.12
N ALA A 27 -3.08 -6.35 16.07
CA ALA A 27 -1.72 -5.93 15.80
C ALA A 27 -0.86 -7.06 15.20
N GLU A 28 -0.97 -8.29 15.74
CA GLU A 28 -0.34 -9.48 15.17
C GLU A 28 -0.78 -9.72 13.72
N LEU A 29 -2.09 -9.61 13.46
CA LEU A 29 -2.65 -9.80 12.13
C LEU A 29 -2.19 -8.71 11.15
N VAL A 30 -2.22 -7.44 11.56
CA VAL A 30 -1.72 -6.32 10.75
C VAL A 30 -0.25 -6.53 10.42
N SER A 31 0.60 -6.87 11.39
CA SER A 31 2.03 -7.11 11.16
C SER A 31 2.25 -8.24 10.16
N SER A 32 1.55 -9.37 10.33
CA SER A 32 1.66 -10.51 9.43
C SER A 32 1.27 -10.15 7.99
N TRP A 33 0.20 -9.37 7.81
CA TRP A 33 -0.23 -8.94 6.48
C TRP A 33 0.70 -7.88 5.90
N GLN A 34 1.26 -6.99 6.71
CA GLN A 34 2.24 -6.00 6.26
C GLN A 34 3.51 -6.66 5.73
N ASP A 35 3.94 -7.77 6.31
CA ASP A 35 5.06 -8.58 5.81
C ASP A 35 4.70 -9.32 4.52
N GLU A 36 3.48 -9.86 4.43
CA GLU A 36 3.00 -10.51 3.21
C GLU A 36 2.87 -9.52 2.04
N LEU A 37 2.43 -8.28 2.29
CA LEU A 37 2.39 -7.22 1.28
C LEU A 37 3.77 -6.94 0.66
N LYS A 38 4.84 -7.03 1.48
CA LYS A 38 6.23 -6.84 1.06
C LYS A 38 6.82 -8.08 0.36
N ASN A 39 6.18 -9.23 0.46
CA ASN A 39 6.69 -10.48 -0.11
C ASN A 39 6.61 -10.45 -1.65
N PRO A 40 7.74 -10.35 -2.38
CA PRO A 40 7.73 -10.25 -3.84
C PRO A 40 7.18 -11.51 -4.51
N SER A 41 7.25 -12.67 -3.85
CA SER A 41 6.74 -13.94 -4.38
C SER A 41 5.22 -14.03 -4.38
N TRP A 42 4.52 -13.17 -3.63
CA TRP A 42 3.06 -13.11 -3.65
C TRP A 42 2.60 -11.89 -4.45
N HIS A 43 2.18 -12.11 -5.70
CA HIS A 43 1.73 -11.04 -6.60
C HIS A 43 0.33 -11.39 -7.15
N PRO A 44 -0.74 -11.11 -6.39
CA PRO A 44 -2.11 -11.49 -6.75
C PRO A 44 -2.69 -10.49 -7.78
N PHE A 45 -2.01 -10.31 -8.91
CA PHE A 45 -2.46 -9.44 -10.00
C PHE A 45 -2.56 -10.23 -11.29
N LEU A 46 -3.59 -9.92 -12.07
CA LEU A 46 -3.83 -10.44 -13.41
C LEU A 46 -3.64 -9.32 -14.42
N VAL A 47 -3.01 -9.64 -15.55
CA VAL A 47 -2.92 -8.72 -16.68
C VAL A 47 -4.16 -8.91 -17.56
N VAL A 48 -4.97 -7.87 -17.66
CA VAL A 48 -6.17 -7.83 -18.51
C VAL A 48 -6.01 -6.79 -19.60
N GLN A 49 -6.64 -7.00 -20.76
CA GLN A 49 -6.64 -6.03 -21.84
C GLN A 49 -7.89 -5.15 -21.76
N VAL A 50 -7.71 -3.85 -21.55
CA VAL A 50 -8.79 -2.86 -21.49
C VAL A 50 -8.53 -1.79 -22.53
N ASN A 51 -9.40 -1.68 -23.54
CA ASN A 51 -9.28 -0.72 -24.64
C ASN A 51 -7.94 -0.81 -25.41
N GLY A 52 -7.39 -2.02 -25.55
CA GLY A 52 -6.11 -2.25 -26.23
C GLY A 52 -4.86 -2.04 -25.35
N GLU A 53 -5.02 -1.54 -24.12
CA GLU A 53 -3.93 -1.44 -23.14
C GLU A 53 -3.94 -2.63 -22.17
N HIS A 54 -2.75 -3.15 -21.84
CA HIS A 54 -2.60 -4.13 -20.77
C HIS A 54 -2.60 -3.41 -19.41
N LYS A 55 -3.48 -3.84 -18.50
CA LYS A 55 -3.61 -3.31 -17.15
C LYS A 55 -3.56 -4.43 -16.14
N GLU A 56 -2.91 -4.18 -15.02
CA GLU A 56 -2.93 -5.07 -13.87
C GLU A 56 -4.16 -4.79 -13.03
N VAL A 57 -4.91 -5.84 -12.74
CA VAL A 57 -6.06 -5.83 -11.82
C VAL A 57 -5.83 -6.88 -10.76
N LEU A 58 -6.36 -6.67 -9.55
CA LEU A 58 -6.25 -7.67 -8.50
C LEU A 58 -6.97 -8.96 -8.90
N ASP A 59 -6.35 -10.10 -8.57
CA ASP A 59 -6.96 -11.40 -8.67
C ASP A 59 -7.96 -11.60 -7.51
N ASP A 60 -9.25 -11.44 -7.79
CA ASP A 60 -10.30 -11.71 -6.81
C ASP A 60 -10.38 -13.21 -6.43
N ASP A 61 -9.76 -14.08 -7.24
CA ASP A 61 -9.70 -15.51 -6.98
C ASP A 61 -8.51 -15.96 -6.13
N ASP A 62 -7.61 -15.04 -5.73
CA ASP A 62 -6.44 -15.32 -4.91
C ASP A 62 -6.82 -16.02 -3.59
N ALA A 63 -6.13 -17.13 -3.31
CA ALA A 63 -6.44 -17.99 -2.18
C ALA A 63 -6.24 -17.30 -0.83
N LYS A 64 -5.20 -16.45 -0.68
CA LYS A 64 -4.94 -15.75 0.58
C LYS A 64 -5.97 -14.65 0.83
N LEU A 65 -6.35 -13.90 -0.21
CA LEU A 65 -7.41 -12.88 -0.12
C LEU A 65 -8.78 -13.49 0.17
N LYS A 66 -9.12 -14.63 -0.45
CA LYS A 66 -10.34 -15.38 -0.15
C LYS A 66 -10.38 -15.86 1.29
N LEU A 67 -9.28 -16.42 1.79
CA LEU A 67 -9.19 -16.87 3.18
C LEU A 67 -9.33 -15.70 4.16
N LEU A 68 -8.62 -14.59 3.90
CA LEU A 68 -8.72 -13.37 4.71
C LEU A 68 -10.17 -12.87 4.79
N ARG A 69 -10.85 -12.81 3.65
CA ARG A 69 -12.25 -12.39 3.55
C ARG A 69 -13.16 -13.33 4.34
N PHE A 70 -12.97 -14.63 4.22
CA PHE A 70 -13.75 -15.62 4.96
C PHE A 70 -13.55 -15.50 6.47
N GLU A 71 -12.32 -15.28 6.92
CA GLU A 71 -11.99 -15.31 8.34
C GLU A 71 -12.25 -14.00 9.10
N TYR A 72 -12.11 -12.85 8.42
CA TYR A 72 -12.12 -11.53 9.05
C TYR A 72 -13.08 -10.53 8.37
N GLY A 73 -13.68 -10.93 7.24
CA GLY A 73 -14.71 -10.16 6.54
C GLY A 73 -14.17 -9.20 5.48
N ASP A 74 -15.13 -8.61 4.77
CA ASP A 74 -14.88 -7.77 3.60
C ASP A 74 -14.06 -6.52 3.93
N ASP A 75 -14.29 -5.89 5.08
CA ASP A 75 -13.58 -4.67 5.47
C ASP A 75 -12.07 -4.89 5.57
N VAL A 76 -11.65 -6.01 6.17
CA VAL A 76 -10.23 -6.37 6.32
C VAL A 76 -9.63 -6.73 4.98
N CYS A 77 -10.35 -7.52 4.18
CA CYS A 77 -9.92 -7.85 2.82
C CYS A 77 -9.75 -6.59 1.95
N ASN A 78 -10.68 -5.64 2.03
CA ASN A 78 -10.63 -4.39 1.28
C ASN A 78 -9.47 -3.49 1.72
N ALA A 79 -9.14 -3.45 3.01
CA ALA A 79 -7.97 -2.74 3.51
C ALA A 79 -6.67 -3.29 2.91
N VAL A 80 -6.52 -4.62 2.87
CA VAL A 80 -5.36 -5.29 2.25
C VAL A 80 -5.32 -5.05 0.74
N LYS A 81 -6.45 -5.20 0.03
CA LYS A 81 -6.54 -4.93 -1.41
C LYS A 81 -6.15 -3.49 -1.75
N THR A 82 -6.60 -2.52 -0.94
CA THR A 82 -6.26 -1.12 -1.12
C THR A 82 -4.76 -0.90 -0.97
N ALA A 83 -4.16 -1.44 0.10
CA ALA A 83 -2.72 -1.34 0.31
C ALA A 83 -1.90 -2.01 -0.82
N LEU A 84 -2.32 -3.19 -1.30
CA LEU A 84 -1.72 -3.85 -2.47
C LEU A 84 -1.75 -2.97 -3.71
N MET A 85 -2.91 -2.38 -4.03
CA MET A 85 -3.05 -1.50 -5.19
C MET A 85 -2.16 -0.25 -5.05
N GLU A 86 -2.10 0.35 -3.87
CA GLU A 86 -1.23 1.50 -3.61
C GLU A 86 0.26 1.17 -3.80
N ILE A 87 0.70 0.00 -3.31
CA ILE A 87 2.08 -0.48 -3.50
C ILE A 87 2.36 -0.70 -4.99
N ASN A 88 1.45 -1.36 -5.72
CA ASN A 88 1.63 -1.67 -7.13
C ASN A 88 1.69 -0.41 -8.02
N ILE A 89 0.88 0.62 -7.70
CA ILE A 89 0.87 1.89 -8.43
C ILE A 89 2.17 2.66 -8.22
N TYR A 90 2.79 2.56 -7.05
CA TYR A 90 3.92 3.40 -6.69
C TYR A 90 5.28 2.76 -6.96
N ASN A 91 5.42 1.44 -6.80
CA ASN A 91 6.69 0.74 -6.98
C ASN A 91 6.50 -0.72 -7.47
N PRO A 92 6.14 -0.94 -8.75
CA PRO A 92 5.81 -2.27 -9.28
C PRO A 92 6.97 -3.28 -9.22
N SER A 93 8.22 -2.81 -9.13
CA SER A 93 9.41 -3.69 -9.14
C SER A 93 9.98 -4.00 -7.75
N GLU A 94 9.95 -3.06 -6.80
CA GLU A 94 10.68 -3.20 -5.51
C GLU A 94 9.79 -3.24 -4.26
N ARG A 95 8.50 -2.88 -4.33
CA ARG A 95 7.52 -2.98 -3.20
C ARG A 95 7.92 -2.33 -1.86
N ASP A 96 8.84 -1.38 -1.87
CA ASP A 96 9.21 -0.63 -0.65
C ASP A 96 8.18 0.46 -0.30
N LEU A 97 8.00 0.69 1.01
CA LEU A 97 7.20 1.81 1.53
C LEU A 97 7.85 3.13 1.11
N VAL A 98 7.17 3.91 0.26
CA VAL A 98 7.73 5.19 -0.20
C VAL A 98 7.18 6.37 0.61
N PRO A 99 8.05 7.21 1.20
CA PRO A 99 7.64 8.49 1.77
C PRO A 99 6.91 9.36 0.73
N GLU A 100 5.70 9.81 1.07
CA GLU A 100 4.92 10.68 0.19
C GLU A 100 5.41 12.13 0.28
N PHE A 101 5.66 12.76 -0.87
CA PHE A 101 5.91 14.21 -0.92
C PHE A 101 4.60 14.99 -0.94
N TRP A 102 4.44 15.94 -0.01
CA TRP A 102 3.27 16.80 0.08
C TRP A 102 3.55 18.21 -0.47
N ASN A 103 2.67 18.72 -1.33
CA ASN A 103 2.75 20.12 -1.76
C ASN A 103 1.94 20.99 -0.81
N PHE A 104 2.60 21.49 0.24
CA PHE A 104 1.97 22.35 1.25
C PHE A 104 1.39 23.65 0.67
N ARG A 105 1.95 24.18 -0.42
CA ARG A 105 1.41 25.38 -1.08
C ARG A 105 0.07 25.12 -1.76
N LYS A 106 -0.15 23.90 -2.24
CA LYS A 106 -1.39 23.49 -2.94
C LYS A 106 -2.32 22.63 -2.09
N GLY A 107 -1.95 22.31 -0.85
CA GLY A 107 -2.75 21.51 0.07
C GLY A 107 -3.07 20.10 -0.42
N ARG A 108 -2.22 19.52 -1.28
CA ARG A 108 -2.43 18.18 -1.85
C ARG A 108 -1.12 17.41 -1.99
N LYS A 109 -1.22 16.10 -2.24
CA LYS A 109 -0.08 15.26 -2.65
C LYS A 109 0.69 15.93 -3.81
N ALA A 110 2.01 15.96 -3.70
CA ALA A 110 2.87 16.53 -4.74
C ALA A 110 2.86 15.62 -5.97
N THR A 111 2.85 16.22 -7.15
CA THR A 111 3.00 15.48 -8.41
C THR A 111 4.45 15.11 -8.66
N ILE A 112 4.70 14.06 -9.46
CA ILE A 112 6.06 13.64 -9.87
C ILE A 112 6.85 14.81 -10.48
N LYS A 113 6.19 15.66 -11.28
CA LYS A 113 6.81 16.88 -11.84
C LYS A 113 7.27 17.87 -10.77
N GLU A 114 6.47 18.05 -9.71
CA GLU A 114 6.81 18.94 -8.59
C GLU A 114 7.99 18.37 -7.78
N VAL A 115 8.08 17.05 -7.62
CA VAL A 115 9.20 16.37 -6.95
C VAL A 115 10.49 16.45 -7.78
N LEU A 116 10.42 16.16 -9.09
CA LEU A 116 11.56 16.27 -10.01
C LEU A 116 12.10 17.71 -10.09
N TYR A 117 11.22 18.70 -10.05
CA TYR A 117 11.62 20.12 -10.03
C TYR A 117 12.41 20.49 -8.76
N LEU A 118 12.06 19.93 -7.60
CA LEU A 118 12.78 20.13 -6.34
C LEU A 118 14.15 19.43 -6.36
N LEU A 119 14.21 18.18 -6.83
CA LEU A 119 15.46 17.42 -6.96
C LEU A 119 16.43 18.08 -7.95
N GLY A 120 15.93 18.55 -9.10
CA GLY A 120 16.74 19.27 -10.10
C GLY A 120 17.28 20.62 -9.60
N HIS A 121 16.60 21.26 -8.65
CA HIS A 121 17.13 22.46 -8.00
C HIS A 121 18.22 22.15 -6.96
N MET A 122 18.13 21.02 -6.27
CA MET A 122 19.14 20.60 -5.29
C MET A 122 20.50 20.32 -5.95
N GLU A 123 20.53 19.69 -7.13
CA GLU A 123 21.77 19.44 -7.88
C GLU A 123 22.45 20.71 -8.42
N MET A 124 21.67 21.76 -8.73
CA MET A 124 22.23 23.04 -9.16
C MET A 124 22.78 23.88 -8.00
N THR A 125 22.27 23.68 -6.77
CA THR A 125 22.76 24.42 -5.60
C THR A 125 24.08 23.88 -5.03
N THR A 126 24.42 22.61 -5.26
CA THR A 126 25.68 22.01 -4.82
C THR A 126 26.85 22.27 -5.78
N LYS A 127 26.59 22.70 -7.03
CA LYS A 127 27.62 22.96 -8.06
C LYS A 127 28.15 24.41 -8.14
N ARG A 128 27.93 25.25 -7.13
CA ARG A 128 28.57 26.59 -7.07
C ARG A 128 29.31 26.83 -5.76
N ARG A 129 30.58 26.44 -5.75
CA ARG A 129 31.73 27.25 -5.27
C ARG A 129 33.05 26.53 -5.64
N ARG A 130 33.61 26.90 -6.79
CA ARG A 130 35.06 26.93 -7.02
C ARG A 130 35.36 28.31 -7.59
N GLY A 131 36.20 29.04 -6.88
CA GLY A 131 36.43 30.48 -7.00
C GLY A 131 36.68 31.01 -5.60
#